data_AF-A0A6A4GFW9-F1
#
_entry.id   AF-A0A6A4GFW9-F1
#
_cell.length_a   1.000
_cell.length_b   1.000
_cell.length_c   1.000
_cell.angle_alpha   90.00
_cell.angle_beta   90.00
_cell.angle_gamma   90.00
#
_symmetry.space_group_name_H-M   'P 1'
#
loop_
_entity.id
_entity.type
_entity.pdbx_description
1 polymer ?
#
loop_
_entity_poly.entity_id
_entity_poly.type
_entity_poly.pdbx_seq_one_letter_code
_entity_poly.pdbx_strand_id
1 'polypeptide(L)'
;GLELLRKEQSVSTVSLWIDNTATISVTGSTASGPGHYLMDHFHTLLAKVKQRHPDLEITVGWVPGHEGIEGNEAADEEAKEAALRGSNPTRLLPHTFRKSLPMSCSATRKTFAKSLNKIRDDMFRRSPRFSRFQKAAKGDATATARKFQTLTSGLHKVHTSILVHLRTGHCYLYTHLHRIGKIDSPDCPACKKEPETVHHYLLQCP
;
A
#
# COMPACT_ATOMS: atom_id res chain seq x y z
N GLY A 1 -12.56 -24.79 1.40
CA GLY A 1 -12.83 -25.82 0.38
C GLY A 1 -12.55 -27.23 0.88
N LEU A 2 -11.33 -27.74 0.72
CA LEU A 2 -11.02 -29.18 0.92
C LEU A 2 -11.35 -29.77 2.30
N GLU A 3 -11.21 -29.00 3.39
CA GLU A 3 -11.60 -29.48 4.74
C GLU A 3 -13.11 -29.70 4.89
N LEU A 4 -13.94 -28.98 4.13
CA LEU A 4 -15.39 -29.22 4.08
C LEU A 4 -15.65 -30.52 3.31
N LEU A 5 -15.06 -30.67 2.12
CA LEU A 5 -15.19 -31.89 1.30
C LEU A 5 -14.79 -33.16 2.06
N ARG A 6 -13.75 -33.08 2.90
CA ARG A 6 -13.32 -34.20 3.75
C ARG A 6 -14.41 -34.68 4.73
N LYS A 7 -15.32 -33.79 5.14
CA LYS A 7 -16.39 -34.08 6.09
C LYS A 7 -17.68 -34.55 5.42
N GLU A 8 -17.82 -34.31 4.11
CA GLU A 8 -19.00 -34.73 3.37
C GLU A 8 -19.10 -36.26 3.27
N GLN A 9 -20.33 -36.76 3.17
CA GLN A 9 -20.61 -38.19 3.07
C GLN A 9 -20.58 -38.67 1.61
N SER A 10 -21.15 -37.91 0.68
CA SER A 10 -21.17 -38.24 -0.75
C SER A 10 -21.07 -36.97 -1.59
N VAL A 11 -20.01 -36.85 -2.38
CA VAL A 11 -19.82 -35.78 -3.38
C VAL A 11 -19.15 -36.38 -4.60
N SER A 12 -19.72 -36.12 -5.79
CA SER A 12 -19.20 -36.59 -7.08
C SER A 12 -18.46 -35.51 -7.86
N THR A 13 -18.87 -34.24 -7.77
CA THR A 13 -18.28 -33.14 -8.55
C THR A 13 -18.21 -31.87 -7.70
N VAL A 14 -17.05 -31.18 -7.75
CA VAL A 14 -16.82 -29.91 -7.06
C VAL A 14 -16.11 -28.94 -7.98
N SER A 15 -16.59 -27.70 -8.03
CA SER A 15 -15.86 -26.57 -8.63
C SER A 15 -15.34 -25.62 -7.56
N LEU A 16 -14.04 -25.32 -7.58
CA LEU A 16 -13.39 -24.33 -6.74
C LEU A 16 -12.98 -23.14 -7.61
N TRP A 17 -13.55 -21.97 -7.34
CA TRP A 17 -13.22 -20.74 -8.06
C TRP A 17 -12.35 -19.85 -7.17
N ILE A 18 -11.27 -19.32 -7.74
CA ILE A 18 -10.26 -18.54 -7.02
C ILE A 18 -9.93 -17.28 -7.80
N ASP A 19 -9.84 -16.14 -7.13
CA ASP A 19 -9.51 -14.84 -7.72
C ASP A 19 -7.99 -14.56 -7.78
N ASN A 20 -7.25 -15.16 -6.85
CA ASN A 20 -5.81 -15.07 -6.78
C ASN A 20 -5.12 -15.97 -7.82
N THR A 21 -4.80 -15.36 -8.97
CA THR A 21 -4.06 -16.00 -10.07
C THR A 21 -2.70 -16.59 -9.65
N ALA A 22 -2.04 -16.01 -8.64
CA ALA A 22 -0.78 -16.54 -8.12
C ALA A 22 -0.99 -17.89 -7.43
N THR A 23 -2.10 -18.09 -6.73
CA THR A 23 -2.44 -19.37 -6.09
C THR A 23 -2.68 -20.47 -7.12
N ILE A 24 -3.34 -20.15 -8.23
CA ILE A 24 -3.61 -21.09 -9.34
C ILE A 24 -2.31 -21.46 -10.08
N SER A 25 -1.44 -20.49 -10.30
CA SER A 25 -0.14 -20.74 -10.96
C SER A 25 0.76 -21.64 -10.11
N VAL A 26 0.66 -21.52 -8.77
CA VAL A 26 1.47 -22.29 -7.83
C VAL A 26 0.90 -23.70 -7.61
N THR A 27 -0.40 -23.95 -7.77
CA THR A 27 -0.97 -25.33 -7.72
C THR A 27 -0.37 -26.29 -8.74
N GLY A 28 0.17 -25.78 -9.85
CA GLY A 28 0.85 -26.59 -10.86
C GLY A 28 2.38 -26.62 -10.74
N SER A 29 2.97 -25.93 -9.77
CA SER A 29 4.43 -25.73 -9.67
C SER A 29 5.03 -26.42 -8.45
N THR A 30 6.21 -27.01 -8.62
CA THR A 30 7.01 -27.60 -7.53
C THR A 30 8.11 -26.66 -7.02
N ALA A 31 8.06 -25.37 -7.41
CA ALA A 31 9.09 -24.39 -7.06
C ALA A 31 8.97 -23.94 -5.59
N SER A 32 10.08 -24.01 -4.85
CA SER A 32 10.14 -23.60 -3.44
C SER A 32 10.00 -22.07 -3.30
N GLY A 33 9.09 -21.62 -2.43
CA GLY A 33 8.86 -20.20 -2.16
C GLY A 33 8.20 -19.95 -0.80
N PRO A 34 8.17 -18.68 -0.34
CA PRO A 34 7.55 -18.30 0.93
C PRO A 34 6.03 -18.50 0.85
N GLY A 35 5.57 -19.67 1.29
CA GLY A 35 4.18 -20.12 1.15
C GLY A 35 4.03 -21.57 0.69
N HIS A 36 5.11 -22.23 0.25
CA HIS A 36 5.06 -23.61 -0.24
C HIS A 36 4.51 -24.61 0.78
N TYR A 37 4.71 -24.35 2.08
CA TYR A 37 4.11 -25.17 3.15
C TYR A 37 2.57 -25.22 3.09
N LEU A 38 1.91 -24.18 2.54
CA LEU A 38 0.46 -24.17 2.32
C LEU A 38 0.08 -25.06 1.14
N MET A 39 0.94 -25.14 0.13
CA MET A 39 0.77 -26.04 -1.03
C MET A 39 0.96 -27.50 -0.62
N ASP A 40 2.01 -27.80 0.15
CA ASP A 40 2.22 -29.14 0.71
C ASP A 40 1.00 -29.57 1.54
N HIS A 41 0.43 -28.63 2.31
CA HIS A 41 -0.79 -28.88 3.06
C HIS A 41 -2.01 -29.11 2.14
N PHE A 42 -2.18 -28.30 1.10
CA PHE A 42 -3.23 -28.45 0.11
C PHE A 42 -3.16 -29.82 -0.57
N HIS A 43 -2.00 -30.22 -1.10
CA HIS A 43 -1.79 -31.52 -1.74
C HIS A 43 -2.04 -32.68 -0.76
N THR A 44 -1.61 -32.54 0.50
CA THR A 44 -1.88 -33.53 1.54
C THR A 44 -3.38 -33.69 1.81
N LEU A 45 -4.14 -32.59 1.86
CA LEU A 45 -5.59 -32.64 2.04
C LEU A 45 -6.29 -33.21 0.81
N LEU A 46 -5.87 -32.81 -0.39
CA LEU A 46 -6.41 -33.31 -1.65
C LEU A 46 -6.26 -34.83 -1.75
N ALA A 47 -5.09 -35.37 -1.39
CA ALA A 47 -4.85 -36.81 -1.35
C ALA A 47 -5.81 -37.53 -0.39
N LYS A 48 -6.06 -36.97 0.79
CA LYS A 48 -7.02 -37.54 1.77
C LYS A 48 -8.46 -37.49 1.25
N VAL A 49 -8.84 -36.42 0.57
CA VAL A 49 -10.17 -36.29 -0.05
C VAL A 49 -10.35 -37.33 -1.15
N LYS A 50 -9.35 -37.49 -2.04
CA LYS A 50 -9.35 -38.52 -3.10
C LYS A 50 -9.38 -39.96 -2.55
N GLN A 51 -8.76 -40.23 -1.41
CA GLN A 51 -8.88 -41.55 -0.75
C GLN A 51 -10.30 -41.86 -0.29
N ARG A 52 -11.04 -40.85 0.19
CA ARG A 52 -12.43 -41.01 0.67
C ARG A 52 -13.44 -40.96 -0.47
N HIS A 53 -13.15 -40.19 -1.51
CA HIS A 53 -13.98 -40.01 -2.70
C HIS A 53 -13.14 -40.24 -3.97
N PRO A 54 -12.91 -41.51 -4.37
CA PRO A 54 -12.06 -41.83 -5.51
C PRO A 54 -12.54 -41.20 -6.82
N ASP A 55 -13.86 -41.23 -7.02
CA ASP A 55 -14.54 -40.75 -8.22
C ASP A 55 -14.84 -39.23 -8.20
N LEU A 56 -14.38 -38.52 -7.17
CA LEU A 56 -14.60 -37.08 -7.05
C LEU A 56 -13.87 -36.31 -8.15
N GLU A 57 -14.62 -35.60 -8.97
CA GLU A 57 -14.08 -34.65 -9.95
C GLU A 57 -13.94 -33.26 -9.30
N ILE A 58 -12.73 -32.71 -9.32
CA ILE A 58 -12.45 -31.36 -8.79
C ILE A 58 -11.99 -30.49 -9.95
N THR A 59 -12.77 -29.47 -10.26
CA THR A 59 -12.40 -28.42 -11.21
C THR A 59 -11.94 -27.19 -10.44
N VAL A 60 -10.78 -26.63 -10.78
CA VAL A 60 -10.31 -25.36 -10.23
C VAL A 60 -10.31 -24.33 -11.35
N GLY A 61 -11.07 -23.25 -11.15
CA GLY A 61 -11.22 -22.16 -12.11
C GLY A 61 -10.75 -20.82 -11.57
N TRP A 62 -10.40 -19.91 -12.46
CA TRP A 62 -10.15 -18.52 -12.13
C TRP A 62 -11.42 -17.69 -12.28
N VAL A 63 -11.63 -16.74 -11.37
CA VAL A 63 -12.70 -15.75 -11.43
C VAL A 63 -12.11 -14.36 -11.17
N PRO A 64 -12.51 -13.29 -11.87
CA PRO A 64 -11.98 -11.97 -11.57
C PRO A 64 -12.49 -11.47 -10.21
N GLY A 65 -11.58 -10.91 -9.41
CA GLY A 65 -11.92 -10.24 -8.15
C GLY A 65 -12.46 -8.84 -8.40
N HIS A 66 -13.38 -8.39 -7.54
CA HIS A 66 -13.99 -7.04 -7.55
C HIS A 66 -14.78 -6.66 -8.81
N GLU A 67 -15.32 -7.63 -9.54
CA GLU A 67 -16.13 -7.42 -10.75
C GLU A 67 -17.66 -7.63 -10.52
N GLY A 68 -18.17 -7.60 -9.28
CA GLY A 68 -19.61 -7.78 -9.04
C GLY A 68 -20.08 -9.24 -9.05
N ILE A 69 -19.16 -10.22 -9.03
CA ILE A 69 -19.53 -11.64 -9.04
C ILE A 69 -19.94 -12.05 -7.62
N GLU A 70 -21.25 -12.17 -7.40
CA GLU A 70 -21.88 -12.39 -6.09
C GLU A 70 -21.16 -13.45 -5.23
N GLY A 71 -20.88 -14.63 -5.79
CA GLY A 71 -20.21 -15.71 -5.04
C GLY A 71 -18.76 -15.39 -4.63
N ASN A 72 -18.02 -14.66 -5.47
CA ASN A 72 -16.66 -14.24 -5.13
C ASN A 72 -16.68 -13.10 -4.10
N GLU A 73 -17.58 -12.13 -4.27
CA GLU A 73 -17.71 -11.01 -3.33
C GLU A 73 -18.17 -11.48 -1.95
N ALA A 74 -19.10 -12.44 -1.88
CA ALA A 74 -19.51 -13.04 -0.62
C ALA A 74 -18.36 -13.77 0.07
N ALA A 75 -17.54 -14.52 -0.68
CA ALA A 75 -16.37 -15.21 -0.13
C ALA A 75 -15.31 -14.22 0.38
N ASP A 76 -15.07 -13.13 -0.35
CA ASP A 76 -14.16 -12.05 0.04
C ASP A 76 -14.62 -11.34 1.31
N GLU A 77 -15.92 -11.07 1.43
CA GLU A 77 -16.48 -10.39 2.60
C GLU A 77 -16.36 -11.26 3.85
N GLU A 78 -16.70 -12.54 3.76
CA GLU A 78 -16.52 -13.50 4.86
C GLU A 78 -15.04 -13.65 5.25
N ALA A 79 -14.12 -13.65 4.27
CA ALA A 79 -12.69 -13.69 4.53
C ALA A 79 -12.19 -12.43 5.26
N LYS A 80 -12.70 -11.24 4.90
CA LYS A 80 -12.39 -9.98 5.60
C LYS A 80 -12.94 -9.98 7.02
N GLU A 81 -14.19 -10.38 7.20
CA GLU A 81 -14.82 -10.49 8.52
C GLU A 81 -14.05 -11.44 9.43
N ALA A 82 -13.65 -12.60 8.92
CA ALA A 82 -12.82 -13.56 9.66
C ALA A 82 -11.45 -12.97 10.05
N ALA A 83 -10.82 -12.20 9.16
CA ALA A 83 -9.54 -11.53 9.45
C ALA A 83 -9.68 -10.44 10.54
N LEU A 84 -10.84 -9.79 10.63
CA LEU A 84 -11.13 -8.75 11.63
C LEU A 84 -11.44 -9.33 13.01
N ARG A 85 -12.20 -10.44 13.07
CA ARG A 85 -12.63 -11.08 14.34
C ARG A 85 -11.51 -11.84 15.05
N GLY A 86 -10.37 -12.03 14.40
CA GLY A 86 -9.19 -12.69 14.96
C GLY A 86 -9.25 -14.21 14.88
N SER A 87 -8.22 -14.87 15.43
CA SER A 87 -8.09 -16.32 15.31
C SER A 87 -8.96 -17.08 16.30
N ASN A 88 -9.61 -18.14 15.83
CA ASN A 88 -10.23 -19.14 16.69
C ASN A 88 -9.22 -19.77 17.67
N PRO A 89 -9.67 -20.32 18.81
CA PRO A 89 -8.84 -21.10 19.71
C PRO A 89 -8.05 -22.19 18.98
N THR A 90 -6.78 -22.37 19.33
CA THR A 90 -5.84 -23.28 18.64
C THR A 90 -6.37 -24.70 18.48
N ARG A 91 -7.21 -25.18 19.41
CA ARG A 91 -7.82 -26.52 19.36
C ARG A 91 -8.76 -26.71 18.17
N LEU A 92 -9.44 -25.64 17.74
CA LEU A 92 -10.39 -25.64 16.62
C LEU A 92 -9.71 -25.47 15.26
N LEU A 93 -8.44 -25.05 15.23
CA LEU A 93 -7.68 -24.93 14.00
C LEU A 93 -7.25 -26.32 13.48
N PRO A 94 -7.19 -26.51 12.14
CA PRO A 94 -6.56 -27.68 11.54
C PRO A 94 -5.14 -27.86 12.07
N HIS A 95 -4.69 -29.10 12.22
CA HIS A 95 -3.40 -29.44 12.86
C HIS A 95 -2.21 -28.62 12.32
N THR A 96 -2.18 -28.38 11.00
CA THR A 96 -1.15 -27.59 10.32
C THR A 96 -1.07 -26.14 10.79
N PHE A 97 -2.21 -25.54 11.14
CA PHE A 97 -2.32 -24.15 11.60
C PHE A 97 -2.27 -23.99 13.12
N ARG A 98 -2.02 -25.08 13.87
CA ARG A 98 -1.83 -25.03 15.33
C ARG A 98 -0.43 -24.56 15.72
N LYS A 99 0.53 -24.69 14.81
CA LYS A 99 1.90 -24.19 14.98
C LYS A 99 1.98 -22.74 14.52
N SER A 100 2.94 -21.99 15.06
CA SER A 100 3.23 -20.64 14.58
C SER A 100 3.57 -20.68 13.09
N LEU A 101 2.92 -19.82 12.31
CA LEU A 101 3.20 -19.70 10.89
C LEU A 101 4.57 -19.07 10.68
N PRO A 102 5.32 -19.46 9.63
CA PRO A 102 6.58 -18.81 9.31
C PRO A 102 6.36 -17.32 9.06
N MET A 103 7.28 -16.50 9.55
CA MET A 103 7.22 -15.06 9.31
C MET A 103 7.34 -14.76 7.82
N SER A 104 6.37 -14.02 7.29
CA SER A 104 6.44 -13.53 5.93
C SER A 104 7.48 -12.41 5.82
N CYS A 105 8.53 -12.60 5.00
CA CYS A 105 9.54 -11.57 4.76
C CYS A 105 8.93 -10.26 4.28
N SER A 106 7.89 -10.32 3.43
CA SER A 106 7.20 -9.12 2.93
C SER A 106 6.39 -8.43 4.03
N ALA A 107 5.70 -9.20 4.89
CA ALA A 107 5.00 -8.66 6.04
C ALA A 107 5.96 -7.99 7.03
N THR A 108 7.07 -8.64 7.37
CA THR A 108 8.11 -8.10 8.26
C THR A 108 8.76 -6.84 7.68
N ARG A 109 9.06 -6.82 6.38
CA ARG A 109 9.55 -5.60 5.71
C ARG A 109 8.54 -4.46 5.79
N LYS A 110 7.25 -4.76 5.58
CA LYS A 110 6.16 -3.76 5.64
C LYS A 110 6.00 -3.19 7.05
N THR A 111 6.03 -4.03 8.09
CA THR A 111 5.94 -3.57 9.49
C THR A 111 7.15 -2.72 9.88
N PHE A 112 8.36 -3.13 9.48
CA PHE A 112 9.58 -2.34 9.71
C PHE A 112 9.57 -1.02 8.94
N ALA A 113 9.17 -1.00 7.67
CA ALA A 113 9.02 0.23 6.91
C ALA A 113 7.98 1.18 7.55
N LYS A 114 6.90 0.64 8.12
CA LYS A 114 5.90 1.42 8.87
C LYS A 114 6.50 2.05 10.14
N SER A 115 7.32 1.31 10.89
CA SER A 115 7.98 1.86 12.08
C SER A 115 8.99 2.96 11.73
N LEU A 116 9.80 2.77 10.68
CA LEU A 116 10.71 3.81 10.17
C LEU A 116 9.97 5.07 9.73
N ASN A 117 8.84 4.90 9.05
CA ASN A 117 7.99 6.02 8.63
C ASN A 117 7.45 6.82 9.82
N LYS A 118 7.08 6.14 10.90
CA LYS A 118 6.65 6.78 12.15
C LYS A 118 7.80 7.57 12.79
N ILE A 119 8.96 6.94 12.93
CA ILE A 119 10.16 7.60 13.49
C ILE A 119 10.51 8.86 12.69
N ARG A 120 10.50 8.78 11.36
CA ARG A 120 10.73 9.94 10.49
C ARG A 120 9.74 11.07 10.74
N ASP A 121 8.45 10.76 10.82
CA ASP A 121 7.41 11.76 11.05
C ASP A 121 7.58 12.42 12.42
N ASP A 122 7.86 11.62 13.45
CA ASP A 122 8.07 12.10 14.82
C ASP A 122 9.30 13.02 14.89
N MET A 123 10.41 12.63 14.24
CA MET A 123 11.60 13.48 14.13
C MET A 123 11.31 14.78 13.40
N PHE A 124 10.54 14.73 12.30
CA PHE A 124 10.21 15.95 11.56
C PHE A 124 9.33 16.87 12.41
N ARG A 125 8.29 16.34 13.08
CA ARG A 125 7.39 17.11 13.97
C ARG A 125 8.12 17.79 15.12
N ARG A 126 9.15 17.15 15.69
CA ARG A 126 9.99 17.72 16.75
C ARG A 126 10.98 18.78 16.24
N SER A 127 11.18 18.88 14.93
CA SER A 127 12.12 19.84 14.35
C SER A 127 11.58 21.28 14.42
N PRO A 128 12.42 22.29 14.72
CA PRO A 128 12.05 23.70 14.56
C PRO A 128 11.60 24.07 13.13
N ARG A 129 11.96 23.25 12.13
CA ARG A 129 11.57 23.41 10.73
C ARG A 129 10.11 23.05 10.48
N PHE A 130 9.50 22.23 11.33
CA PHE A 130 8.12 21.77 11.16
C PHE A 130 7.14 22.92 11.14
N SER A 131 7.21 23.80 12.14
CA SER A 131 6.29 24.95 12.27
C SER A 131 6.38 25.88 11.06
N ARG A 132 7.58 26.07 10.50
CA ARG A 132 7.80 26.86 9.29
C ARG A 132 7.22 26.19 8.06
N PHE A 133 7.50 24.89 7.87
CA PHE A 133 6.99 24.14 6.74
C PHE A 133 5.46 23.97 6.78
N GLN A 134 4.89 23.81 7.97
CA GLN A 134 3.45 23.70 8.19
C GLN A 134 2.67 24.92 7.71
N LYS A 135 3.26 26.13 7.79
CA LYS A 135 2.64 27.36 7.25
C LYS A 135 2.56 27.36 5.72
N ALA A 136 3.49 26.69 5.04
CA ALA A 136 3.53 26.57 3.58
C ALA A 136 2.82 25.30 3.06
N ALA A 137 2.59 24.31 3.92
CA ALA A 137 1.94 23.06 3.55
C ALA A 137 0.43 23.23 3.39
N LYS A 138 -0.14 22.67 2.32
CA LYS A 138 -1.59 22.53 2.17
C LYS A 138 -2.04 21.26 2.90
N GLY A 139 -2.33 21.38 4.20
CA GLY A 139 -2.69 20.27 5.08
C GLY A 139 -1.53 19.83 5.96
N ASP A 140 -1.52 18.56 6.39
CA ASP A 140 -0.47 18.05 7.28
C ASP A 140 0.93 18.11 6.64
N ALA A 141 1.88 18.71 7.36
CA ALA A 141 3.25 18.89 6.90
C ALA A 141 4.00 17.57 6.65
N THR A 142 3.79 16.53 7.47
CA THR A 142 4.45 15.22 7.25
C THR A 142 3.94 14.55 5.97
N ALA A 143 2.63 14.57 5.74
CA ALA A 143 2.03 14.05 4.52
C ALA A 143 2.48 14.83 3.27
N THR A 144 2.55 16.17 3.38
CA THR A 144 3.02 17.02 2.28
C THR A 144 4.49 16.76 1.96
N ALA A 145 5.36 16.66 2.98
CA ALA A 145 6.77 16.36 2.81
C ALA A 145 7.00 14.99 2.13
N ARG A 146 6.22 13.98 2.51
CA ARG A 146 6.23 12.65 1.86
C ARG A 146 5.89 12.73 0.38
N LYS A 147 4.76 13.37 0.05
CA LYS A 147 4.33 13.54 -1.34
C LYS A 147 5.39 14.29 -2.14
N PHE A 148 5.94 15.36 -1.59
CA PHE A 148 7.01 16.12 -2.24
C PHE A 148 8.26 15.28 -2.48
N GLN A 149 8.69 14.47 -1.50
CA GLN A 149 9.82 13.56 -1.65
C GLN A 149 9.57 12.52 -2.75
N THR A 150 8.37 11.94 -2.83
CA THR A 150 8.00 11.01 -3.90
C THR A 150 8.05 11.70 -5.27
N LEU A 151 7.43 12.87 -5.40
CA LEU A 151 7.38 13.64 -6.65
C LEU A 151 8.76 14.10 -7.14
N THR A 152 9.69 14.32 -6.21
CA THR A 152 11.04 14.82 -6.53
C THR A 152 12.12 13.74 -6.48
N SER A 153 11.75 12.47 -6.30
CA SER A 153 12.68 11.35 -6.11
C SER A 153 13.68 11.16 -7.26
N GLY A 154 13.30 11.52 -8.49
CA GLY A 154 14.17 11.46 -9.67
C GLY A 154 14.84 12.78 -10.05
N LEU A 155 14.60 13.87 -9.32
CA LEU A 155 15.16 15.18 -9.65
C LEU A 155 16.54 15.39 -9.02
N HIS A 156 17.43 16.04 -9.77
CA HIS A 156 18.67 16.55 -9.20
C HIS A 156 18.37 17.56 -8.09
N LYS A 157 19.24 17.56 -7.07
CA LYS A 157 19.11 18.41 -5.87
C LYS A 157 18.89 19.89 -6.18
N VAL A 158 19.51 20.40 -7.25
CA VAL A 158 19.37 21.80 -7.70
C VAL A 158 17.92 22.12 -8.07
N HIS A 159 17.27 21.26 -8.85
CA HIS A 159 15.88 21.45 -9.27
C HIS A 159 14.93 21.35 -8.07
N THR A 160 15.17 20.40 -7.16
CA THR A 160 14.40 20.27 -5.91
C THR A 160 14.52 21.53 -5.06
N SER A 161 15.71 22.15 -4.99
CA SER A 161 15.91 23.41 -4.27
C SER A 161 15.11 24.57 -4.89
N ILE A 162 15.10 24.68 -6.21
CA ILE A 162 14.30 25.70 -6.93
C ILE A 162 12.82 25.52 -6.61
N LEU A 163 12.30 24.29 -6.67
CA LEU A 163 10.91 23.99 -6.33
C LEU A 163 10.57 24.36 -4.88
N VAL A 164 11.47 24.10 -3.93
CA VAL A 164 11.28 24.52 -2.54
C VAL A 164 11.24 26.04 -2.42
N HIS A 165 12.16 26.77 -3.08
CA HIS A 165 12.16 28.23 -3.07
C HIS A 165 10.88 28.82 -3.64
N LEU A 166 10.39 28.31 -4.77
CA LEU A 166 9.13 28.74 -5.38
C LEU A 166 7.94 28.42 -4.46
N ARG A 167 7.85 27.21 -3.90
CA ARG A 167 6.73 26.82 -3.04
C ARG A 167 6.68 27.58 -1.71
N THR A 168 7.84 27.99 -1.20
CA THR A 168 7.93 28.71 0.08
C THR A 168 7.98 30.22 -0.09
N GLY A 169 8.08 30.72 -1.33
CA GLY A 169 8.25 32.15 -1.62
C GLY A 169 9.60 32.72 -1.18
N HIS A 170 10.59 31.86 -0.91
CA HIS A 170 11.97 32.24 -0.58
C HIS A 170 12.84 32.18 -1.84
N CYS A 171 12.54 33.04 -2.80
CA CYS A 171 13.20 33.10 -4.10
C CYS A 171 13.59 34.54 -4.43
N TYR A 172 14.41 34.76 -5.46
CA TYR A 172 14.92 36.09 -5.83
C TYR A 172 13.89 37.01 -6.53
N LEU A 173 12.60 36.83 -6.26
CA LEU A 173 11.55 37.74 -6.75
C LEU A 173 11.41 38.97 -5.85
N TYR A 174 10.93 40.08 -6.41
CA TYR A 174 10.93 41.38 -5.75
C TYR A 174 10.14 41.39 -4.44
N THR A 175 9.01 40.66 -4.37
CA THR A 175 8.27 40.55 -3.10
C THR A 175 9.13 39.97 -1.98
N HIS A 176 9.96 38.96 -2.27
CA HIS A 176 10.85 38.38 -1.26
C HIS A 176 12.02 39.31 -0.93
N LEU A 177 12.65 39.91 -1.94
CA LEU A 177 13.78 40.83 -1.79
C LEU A 177 13.41 42.07 -0.97
N HIS A 178 12.22 42.65 -1.23
CA HIS A 178 11.69 43.76 -0.46
C HIS A 178 11.43 43.35 0.99
N ARG A 179 10.84 42.16 1.23
CA ARG A 179 10.60 41.63 2.58
C ARG A 179 11.89 41.48 3.40
N ILE A 180 13.03 41.22 2.76
CA ILE A 180 14.34 41.12 3.43
C ILE A 180 15.16 42.42 3.38
N GLY A 181 14.57 43.53 2.93
CA GLY A 181 15.19 44.86 2.90
C GLY A 181 16.34 45.00 1.89
N LYS A 182 16.30 44.24 0.79
CA LYS A 182 17.33 44.32 -0.27
C LYS A 182 16.96 45.25 -1.43
N ILE A 183 15.69 45.61 -1.53
CA ILE A 183 15.16 46.56 -2.52
C ILE A 183 14.03 47.37 -1.87
N ASP A 184 13.72 48.52 -2.45
CA ASP A 184 12.79 49.50 -1.86
C ASP A 184 11.31 49.28 -2.22
N SER A 185 11.02 48.54 -3.30
CA SER A 185 9.65 48.23 -3.72
C SER A 185 9.49 46.74 -4.05
N PRO A 186 8.34 46.11 -3.70
CA PRO A 186 8.01 44.75 -4.08
C PRO A 186 7.45 44.63 -5.51
N ASP A 187 7.23 45.75 -6.21
CA ASP A 187 6.53 45.79 -7.49
C ASP A 187 7.28 45.04 -8.59
N CYS A 188 6.53 44.33 -9.43
CA CYS A 188 7.11 43.57 -10.52
C CYS A 188 7.82 44.47 -11.53
N PRO A 189 9.09 44.20 -11.87
CA PRO A 189 9.85 45.04 -12.81
C PRO A 189 9.26 44.99 -14.24
N ALA A 190 8.57 43.91 -14.60
CA ALA A 190 7.95 43.74 -15.91
C ALA A 190 6.64 44.52 -16.05
N CYS A 191 5.66 44.27 -15.17
CA CYS A 191 4.33 44.88 -15.30
C CYS A 191 4.18 46.21 -14.55
N LYS A 192 5.03 46.47 -13.54
CA LYS A 192 5.05 47.68 -12.69
C LYS A 192 3.72 48.04 -12.01
N LYS A 193 2.84 47.05 -11.81
CA LYS A 193 1.48 47.25 -11.28
C LYS A 193 1.23 46.46 -10.01
N GLU A 194 1.71 45.22 -9.95
CA GLU A 194 1.46 44.28 -8.86
C GLU A 194 2.78 43.83 -8.23
N PRO A 195 2.79 43.46 -6.94
CA PRO A 195 3.94 42.84 -6.30
C PRO A 195 4.38 41.56 -7.01
N GLU A 196 5.70 41.37 -7.19
CA GLU A 196 6.24 40.18 -7.85
C GLU A 196 6.22 38.95 -6.92
N THR A 197 5.04 38.36 -6.74
CA THR A 197 4.87 37.11 -6.02
C THR A 197 5.18 35.92 -6.94
N VAL A 198 5.44 34.74 -6.38
CA VAL A 198 5.60 33.50 -7.19
C VAL A 198 4.36 33.21 -8.04
N HIS A 199 3.16 33.49 -7.51
CA HIS A 199 1.92 33.33 -8.25
C HIS A 199 1.84 34.31 -9.42
N HIS A 200 2.16 35.58 -9.17
CA HIS A 200 2.19 36.60 -10.21
C HIS A 200 3.19 36.24 -11.32
N TYR A 201 4.44 35.97 -10.93
CA TYR A 201 5.52 35.63 -11.85
C TYR A 201 5.22 34.40 -12.73
N LEU A 202 4.58 33.36 -12.18
CA LEU A 202 4.32 32.13 -12.92
C LEU A 202 3.02 32.14 -13.74
N LEU A 203 2.00 32.89 -13.30
CA LEU A 203 0.62 32.69 -13.80
C LEU A 203 -0.15 33.97 -14.17
N GLN A 204 0.32 35.16 -13.81
CA GLN A 204 -0.44 36.40 -14.02
C GLN A 204 0.33 37.53 -14.71
N CYS A 205 1.67 37.51 -14.64
CA CYS A 205 2.48 38.53 -15.29
C CYS A 205 2.24 38.44 -16.82
N PRO A 206 1.83 39.54 -17.48
CA PRO A 206 1.51 39.57 -18.91
C PRO A 206 2.73 39.39 -19.81
#